data_AF-A0A034WQ97-F1
#
_entry.id   AF-A0A034WQ97-F1
#
_cell.length_a   1.000
_cell.length_b   1.000
_cell.length_c   1.000
_cell.angle_alpha   90.00
_cell.angle_beta   90.00
_cell.angle_gamma   90.00
#
_symmetry.space_group_name_H-M   'P 1'
#
loop_
_entity.id
_entity.type
_entity.pdbx_description
1 polymer ?
#
loop_
_entity_poly.entity_id
_entity_poly.type
_entity_poly.pdbx_seq_one_letter_code
_entity_poly.pdbx_strand_id
1 'polypeptide(L)'
;FVFEAGGRCIQAEYGALTNDTISVLNSQLSSLNEISSISGIAKIVGPGKLSVRFYGVASLAGSADYWILDTDYDNYAVVYSCRKQLFAHSVNVWILTRERDPSEDIVKEALAVLVSQGVSLNPLTVTNQSGCSDA
;
A
#
# COMPACT_ATOMS: atom_id res chain seq x y z
N PHE A 1 -6.52 3.57 -10.64
CA PHE A 1 -7.16 4.07 -9.42
C PHE A 1 -6.15 3.95 -8.32
N VAL A 2 -5.87 5.05 -7.63
CA VAL A 2 -4.91 5.16 -6.53
C VAL A 2 -5.72 5.82 -5.42
N PHE A 3 -6.11 5.05 -4.40
CA PHE A 3 -7.09 5.49 -3.41
C PHE A 3 -6.56 6.65 -2.57
N GLU A 4 -5.28 6.55 -2.23
CA GLU A 4 -4.51 7.42 -1.34
C GLU A 4 -4.12 8.78 -1.95
N ALA A 5 -4.45 9.02 -3.22
CA ALA A 5 -3.97 10.21 -3.93
C ALA A 5 -4.45 11.51 -3.26
N GLY A 6 -3.48 12.30 -2.76
CA GLY A 6 -3.74 13.59 -2.10
C GLY A 6 -4.33 13.51 -0.70
N GLY A 7 -4.41 12.32 -0.11
CA GLY A 7 -4.85 12.13 1.27
C GLY A 7 -3.74 12.27 2.30
N ARG A 8 -4.15 12.34 3.57
CA ARG A 8 -3.28 12.30 4.76
C ARG A 8 -3.86 11.31 5.78
N CYS A 9 -3.10 10.99 6.83
CA CYS A 9 -3.53 10.04 7.85
C CYS A 9 -3.93 8.67 7.26
N ILE A 10 -3.19 8.23 6.23
CA ILE A 10 -3.52 7.00 5.50
C ILE A 10 -3.13 5.80 6.36
N GLN A 11 -4.06 4.87 6.53
CA GLN A 11 -3.86 3.63 7.27
C GLN A 11 -4.36 2.45 6.44
N ALA A 12 -3.71 1.30 6.64
CA ALA A 12 -4.07 0.04 6.03
C ALA A 12 -4.15 -1.03 7.12
N GLU A 13 -5.33 -1.58 7.33
CA GLU A 13 -5.59 -2.67 8.24
C GLU A 13 -5.79 -3.97 7.47
N TYR A 14 -5.09 -5.01 7.92
CA TYR A 14 -5.13 -6.33 7.32
C TYR A 14 -5.55 -7.37 8.36
N GLY A 15 -6.42 -8.30 7.97
CA GLY A 15 -6.86 -9.40 8.84
C GLY A 15 -6.90 -10.73 8.12
N ALA A 16 -6.51 -11.81 8.79
CA ALA A 16 -6.65 -13.14 8.22
C ALA A 16 -8.14 -13.54 8.18
N LEU A 17 -8.65 -13.93 7.00
CA LEU A 17 -10.00 -14.49 6.86
C LEU A 17 -9.94 -16.01 6.72
N THR A 18 -9.01 -16.50 5.92
CA THR A 18 -8.70 -17.92 5.70
C THR A 18 -7.19 -18.08 5.55
N ASN A 19 -6.71 -19.31 5.33
CA ASN A 19 -5.28 -19.58 5.09
C ASN A 19 -4.70 -18.85 3.86
N ASP A 20 -5.54 -18.47 2.90
CA ASP A 20 -5.14 -17.89 1.61
C ASP A 20 -5.79 -16.53 1.32
N THR A 21 -6.63 -16.03 2.22
CA THR A 21 -7.41 -14.80 2.00
C THR A 21 -7.29 -13.86 3.20
N ILE A 22 -7.01 -12.60 2.90
CA ILE A 22 -6.77 -11.51 3.84
C ILE A 22 -7.82 -10.41 3.59
N SER A 23 -8.45 -9.88 4.64
CA SER A 23 -9.23 -8.65 4.56
C SER A 23 -8.31 -7.45 4.42
N VAL A 24 -8.72 -6.46 3.64
CA VAL A 24 -8.00 -5.19 3.47
C VAL A 24 -8.97 -4.07 3.77
N LEU A 25 -8.59 -3.15 4.66
CA LEU A 25 -9.28 -1.89 4.88
C LEU A 25 -8.25 -0.76 4.80
N ASN A 26 -8.37 0.09 3.77
CA ASN A 26 -7.62 1.34 3.73
C ASN A 26 -8.53 2.48 4.20
N SER A 27 -8.00 3.38 5.00
CA SER A 27 -8.66 4.59 5.46
C SER A 27 -7.73 5.79 5.31
N GLN A 28 -8.31 6.98 5.16
CA GLN A 28 -7.57 8.24 5.07
C GLN A 28 -8.45 9.43 5.42
N LEU A 29 -7.82 10.58 5.65
CA LEU A 29 -8.45 11.88 5.44
C LEU A 29 -8.16 12.32 4.00
N SER A 30 -9.22 12.55 3.22
CA SER A 30 -9.11 13.02 1.84
C SER A 30 -8.53 14.43 1.77
N SER A 31 -8.24 14.91 0.57
CA SER A 31 -7.84 16.31 0.32
C SER A 31 -8.89 17.33 0.78
N LEU A 32 -10.14 16.91 0.96
CA LEU A 32 -11.23 17.74 1.49
C LEU A 32 -11.37 17.63 3.03
N ASN A 33 -10.44 16.96 3.71
CA ASN A 33 -10.51 16.62 5.14
C ASN A 33 -11.71 15.76 5.55
N GLU A 34 -12.26 14.98 4.62
CA GLU A 34 -13.30 14.00 4.91
C GLU A 34 -12.69 12.62 5.15
N ILE A 35 -13.23 11.88 6.13
CA ILE A 35 -12.87 10.48 6.33
C ILE A 35 -13.35 9.67 5.14
N SER A 36 -12.42 8.96 4.49
CA SER A 36 -12.70 8.07 3.38
C SER A 36 -12.10 6.70 3.66
N SER A 37 -12.80 5.65 3.28
CA SER A 37 -12.30 4.28 3.40
C SER A 37 -12.67 3.42 2.20
N ILE A 38 -11.87 2.39 1.97
CA ILE A 38 -12.14 1.37 0.96
C ILE A 38 -11.75 0.00 1.52
N SER A 39 -12.70 -0.94 1.43
CA SER A 39 -12.49 -2.32 1.85
C SER A 39 -12.37 -3.26 0.65
N GLY A 40 -11.72 -4.39 0.88
CA GLY A 40 -11.45 -5.40 -0.13
C GLY A 40 -10.91 -6.68 0.47
N ILE A 41 -10.42 -7.55 -0.42
CA ILE A 41 -9.71 -8.77 -0.08
C ILE A 41 -8.40 -8.86 -0.86
N ALA A 42 -7.41 -9.49 -0.24
CA ALA A 42 -6.20 -9.94 -0.89
C ALA A 42 -6.15 -11.46 -0.86
N LYS A 43 -5.92 -12.09 -2.03
CA LYS A 43 -5.66 -13.53 -2.14
C LYS A 43 -4.18 -13.78 -2.26
N ILE A 44 -3.66 -14.74 -1.50
CA ILE A 44 -2.27 -15.20 -1.61
C ILE A 44 -2.14 -16.05 -2.88
N VAL A 45 -1.38 -15.54 -3.85
CA VAL A 45 -1.16 -16.21 -5.15
C VAL A 45 0.26 -16.75 -5.30
N GLY A 46 1.11 -16.53 -4.29
CA GLY A 46 2.45 -17.08 -4.18
C GLY A 46 3.20 -16.46 -3.00
N PRO A 47 4.43 -16.92 -2.70
CA PRO A 47 5.27 -16.32 -1.67
C PRO A 47 5.47 -14.82 -1.94
N GLY A 48 5.06 -13.98 -0.98
CA GLY A 48 5.13 -12.52 -1.09
C GLY A 48 4.26 -11.92 -2.20
N LYS A 49 3.30 -12.66 -2.77
CA LYS A 49 2.48 -12.20 -3.90
C LYS A 49 1.00 -12.28 -3.59
N LEU A 50 0.32 -11.16 -3.73
CA LEU A 50 -1.09 -10.97 -3.44
C LEU A 50 -1.84 -10.47 -4.68
N SER A 51 -3.06 -10.97 -4.86
CA SER A 51 -4.04 -10.38 -5.78
C SER A 51 -5.09 -9.64 -4.96
N VAL A 52 -5.04 -8.31 -4.99
CA VAL A 52 -5.90 -7.43 -4.19
C VAL A 52 -7.09 -6.97 -5.02
N ARG A 53 -8.30 -7.10 -4.48
CA ARG A 53 -9.53 -6.63 -5.09
C ARG A 53 -10.35 -5.81 -4.09
N PHE A 54 -10.60 -4.56 -4.42
CA PHE A 54 -11.46 -3.68 -3.65
C PHE A 54 -12.93 -3.83 -4.05
N TYR A 55 -13.82 -3.55 -3.11
CA TYR A 55 -15.27 -3.62 -3.28
C TYR A 55 -15.85 -2.33 -3.89
N GLY A 56 -17.15 -2.34 -4.17
CA GLY A 56 -17.88 -1.20 -4.73
C GLY A 56 -17.45 -0.86 -6.16
N VAL A 57 -17.48 0.42 -6.51
CA VAL A 57 -17.14 0.93 -7.84
C VAL A 57 -15.68 0.64 -8.23
N ALA A 58 -14.78 0.52 -7.25
CA ALA A 58 -13.37 0.20 -7.49
C ALA A 58 -13.19 -1.22 -8.05
N SER A 59 -14.14 -2.13 -7.82
CA SER A 59 -14.09 -3.49 -8.37
C SER A 59 -14.09 -3.55 -9.90
N LEU A 60 -14.57 -2.49 -10.57
CA LEU A 60 -14.54 -2.35 -12.02
C LEU A 60 -13.11 -2.20 -12.57
N ALA A 61 -12.16 -1.76 -11.73
CA ALA A 61 -10.75 -1.68 -12.11
C ALA A 61 -10.06 -3.07 -12.15
N GLY A 62 -10.73 -4.12 -11.64
CA GLY A 62 -10.19 -5.46 -11.51
C GLY A 62 -9.31 -5.62 -10.28
N SER A 63 -8.47 -6.67 -10.29
CA SER A 63 -7.48 -6.91 -9.25
C SER A 63 -6.18 -6.15 -9.52
N ALA A 64 -5.49 -5.76 -8.44
CA ALA A 64 -4.14 -5.24 -8.46
C ALA A 64 -3.17 -6.28 -7.90
N ASP A 65 -2.02 -6.42 -8.55
CA ASP A 65 -0.93 -7.26 -8.05
C ASP A 65 -0.16 -6.50 -6.98
N TYR A 66 -0.04 -7.09 -5.79
CA TYR A 66 0.72 -6.54 -4.67
C TYR A 66 1.85 -7.53 -4.37
N TRP A 67 3.07 -7.14 -4.72
CA TRP A 67 4.27 -7.94 -4.49
C TRP A 67 5.05 -7.32 -3.35
N ILE A 68 5.30 -8.11 -2.31
CA ILE A 68 6.12 -7.72 -1.18
C ILE A 68 7.57 -7.92 -1.60
N LEU A 69 8.28 -6.81 -1.84
CA LEU A 69 9.69 -6.83 -2.20
C LEU A 69 10.56 -7.19 -0.99
N ASP A 70 10.21 -6.63 0.16
CA ASP A 70 10.81 -6.97 1.46
C ASP A 70 9.89 -6.55 2.61
N THR A 71 10.08 -7.17 3.76
CA THR A 71 9.43 -6.80 5.02
C THR A 71 10.15 -7.49 6.17
N ASP A 72 10.32 -6.76 7.27
CA ASP A 72 10.78 -7.33 8.54
C ASP A 72 9.61 -7.74 9.44
N TYR A 73 8.36 -7.64 8.93
CA TYR A 73 7.08 -7.88 9.60
C TYR A 73 6.72 -6.90 10.73
N ASP A 74 7.73 -6.42 11.47
CA ASP A 74 7.59 -5.68 12.71
C ASP A 74 7.70 -4.17 12.54
N ASN A 75 8.35 -3.66 11.49
CA ASN A 75 8.55 -2.22 11.31
C ASN A 75 8.12 -1.72 9.93
N TYR A 76 8.43 -2.45 8.85
CA TYR A 76 8.12 -1.99 7.50
C TYR A 76 7.71 -3.11 6.54
N ALA A 77 7.06 -2.70 5.44
CA ALA A 77 6.87 -3.52 4.26
C ALA A 77 7.02 -2.66 3.00
N VAL A 78 7.75 -3.17 2.01
CA VAL A 78 7.92 -2.54 0.69
C VAL A 78 7.04 -3.27 -0.31
N VAL A 79 6.00 -2.60 -0.77
CA VAL A 79 4.99 -3.15 -1.68
C VAL A 79 5.18 -2.56 -3.07
N TYR A 80 5.23 -3.43 -4.06
CA TYR A 80 5.31 -3.10 -5.47
C TYR A 80 4.05 -3.58 -6.20
N SER A 81 3.48 -2.72 -7.02
CA SER A 81 2.40 -3.08 -7.94
C SER A 81 2.73 -2.62 -9.35
N CYS A 82 2.61 -3.54 -10.30
CA CYS A 82 2.76 -3.25 -11.70
C CYS A 82 1.55 -3.76 -12.46
N ARG A 83 0.89 -2.87 -13.21
CA ARG A 83 -0.22 -3.21 -14.08
C ARG A 83 0.18 -3.02 -15.53
N LYS A 84 0.23 -4.12 -16.27
CA LYS A 84 0.40 -4.07 -17.73
C LYS A 84 -0.86 -3.52 -18.38
N GLN A 85 -0.69 -2.49 -19.20
CA GLN A 85 -1.70 -1.96 -20.11
C GLN A 85 -1.27 -2.24 -21.56
N LEU A 86 -2.14 -1.94 -22.52
CA LEU A 86 -1.93 -2.33 -23.92
C LEU A 86 -0.62 -1.76 -24.53
N PHE A 87 -0.21 -0.55 -24.11
CA PHE A 87 0.98 0.14 -24.64
C PHE A 87 1.93 0.66 -23.56
N ALA A 88 1.64 0.41 -22.28
CA ALA A 88 2.41 0.93 -21.16
C ALA A 88 2.29 0.01 -19.93
N HIS A 89 3.09 0.26 -18.92
CA HIS A 89 2.90 -0.31 -17.59
C HIS A 89 2.78 0.82 -16.57
N SER A 90 1.82 0.69 -15.66
CA SER A 90 1.72 1.57 -14.50
C SER A 90 2.38 0.89 -13.32
N VAL A 91 3.35 1.56 -12.70
CA VAL A 91 4.03 1.10 -11.49
C VAL A 91 3.60 1.99 -10.34
N ASN A 92 3.22 1.37 -9.23
CA ASN A 92 3.03 2.01 -7.95
C ASN A 92 3.87 1.28 -6.91
N VAL A 93 4.42 2.04 -5.97
CA VAL A 93 5.21 1.51 -4.86
C VAL A 93 4.79 2.19 -3.57
N TRP A 94 4.75 1.40 -2.51
CA TRP A 94 4.45 1.88 -1.17
C TRP A 94 5.51 1.36 -0.20
N ILE A 95 5.98 2.26 0.66
CA ILE A 95 6.65 1.90 1.90
C ILE A 95 5.61 2.07 2.98
N LEU A 96 5.24 0.96 3.62
CA LEU A 96 4.31 0.92 4.74
C LEU A 96 5.12 0.76 6.02
N THR A 97 4.80 1.53 7.05
CA THR A 97 5.43 1.42 8.36
C THR A 97 4.40 1.09 9.43
N ARG A 98 4.80 0.33 10.46
CA ARG A 98 3.93 0.04 11.60
C ARG A 98 3.66 1.28 12.45
N GLU A 99 4.69 2.11 12.63
CA GLU A 99 4.57 3.38 13.34
C GLU A 99 4.22 4.52 12.39
N ARG A 100 3.47 5.51 12.89
CA ARG A 100 3.12 6.73 12.15
C ARG A 100 4.33 7.63 11.91
N ASP A 101 5.28 7.62 12.85
CA ASP A 101 6.54 8.37 12.82
C ASP A 101 7.71 7.39 13.03
N PRO A 102 8.06 6.60 12.01
CA PRO A 102 9.10 5.59 12.11
C PRO A 102 10.49 6.23 12.22
N SER A 103 11.46 5.51 12.78
CA SER A 103 12.84 5.98 12.80
C SER A 103 13.41 6.14 11.37
N GLU A 104 14.37 7.05 11.22
CA GLU A 104 15.03 7.27 9.93
C GLU A 104 15.70 6.00 9.38
N ASP A 105 16.18 5.12 10.26
CA ASP A 105 16.89 3.90 9.85
C ASP A 105 15.93 2.91 9.20
N ILE A 106 14.71 2.75 9.74
CA ILE A 106 13.65 1.93 9.12
C ILE A 106 13.29 2.49 7.73
N VAL A 107 13.17 3.81 7.59
CA VAL A 107 12.88 4.44 6.30
C VAL A 107 14.02 4.23 5.31
N LYS A 108 15.29 4.38 5.74
CA LYS A 108 16.47 4.15 4.90
C LYS A 108 16.56 2.71 4.43
N GLU A 109 16.27 1.74 5.30
CA GLU A 109 16.24 0.32 4.95
C GLU A 109 15.19 0.03 3.88
N ALA A 110 13.95 0.48 4.08
CA ALA A 110 12.86 0.29 3.12
C ALA A 110 13.15 0.98 1.75
N LEU A 111 13.78 2.16 1.76
CA LEU A 111 14.23 2.83 0.53
C LEU A 111 15.34 2.05 -0.18
N ALA A 112 16.28 1.46 0.57
CA ALA A 112 17.37 0.67 0.00
C ALA A 112 16.86 -0.57 -0.74
N VAL A 113 15.77 -1.19 -0.27
CA VAL A 113 15.08 -2.28 -0.97
C VAL A 113 14.66 -1.84 -2.37
N LEU A 114 13.99 -0.70 -2.50
CA LEU A 114 13.56 -0.17 -3.82
C LEU A 114 14.74 0.06 -4.76
N VAL A 115 15.82 0.67 -4.26
CA VAL A 115 17.04 0.92 -5.03
C VAL A 115 17.69 -0.40 -5.48
N SER A 116 17.75 -1.41 -4.60
CA SER A 116 18.33 -2.72 -4.92
C SER A 116 17.59 -3.45 -6.04
N GLN A 117 16.29 -3.19 -6.19
CA GLN A 117 15.42 -3.74 -7.24
C GLN A 117 15.36 -2.87 -8.50
N GLY A 118 16.15 -1.77 -8.55
CA GLY A 118 16.15 -0.85 -9.69
C GLY A 118 14.88 0.01 -9.82
N VAL A 119 14.10 0.14 -8.74
CA VAL A 119 12.90 0.97 -8.70
C VAL A 119 13.29 2.42 -8.38
N SER A 120 12.84 3.36 -9.22
CA SER A 120 13.07 4.79 -9.00
C SER A 120 12.38 5.25 -7.72
N LEU A 121 13.11 5.98 -6.87
CA LEU A 121 12.55 6.68 -5.72
C LEU A 121 11.77 7.94 -6.11
N ASN A 122 11.86 8.40 -7.35
CA ASN A 122 11.05 9.51 -7.85
C ASN A 122 9.84 8.96 -8.63
N PRO A 123 8.61 9.45 -8.38
CA PRO A 123 8.21 10.55 -7.49
C PRO A 123 7.65 10.07 -6.13
N LEU A 124 8.39 9.28 -5.35
CA LEU A 124 7.92 8.84 -4.03
C LEU A 124 7.67 10.07 -3.14
N THR A 125 6.50 10.10 -2.52
CA THR A 125 6.05 11.24 -1.71
C THR A 125 5.77 10.76 -0.30
N VAL A 126 6.27 11.50 0.69
CA VAL A 126 6.00 11.20 2.10
C VAL A 126 4.55 11.59 2.41
N THR A 127 3.77 10.64 2.90
CA THR A 127 2.42 10.89 3.40
C THR A 127 2.48 11.68 4.70
N ASN A 128 1.65 12.72 4.82
CA ASN A 128 1.49 13.44 6.09
C ASN A 128 0.71 12.57 7.10
N GLN A 129 1.38 12.17 8.18
CA GLN A 129 0.80 11.38 9.29
C GLN A 129 0.66 12.20 10.60
N SER A 130 0.82 13.53 10.54
CA SER A 130 0.71 14.41 11.70
C SER A 130 -0.74 14.84 11.97
N GLY A 131 -1.08 15.01 13.25
CA GLY A 131 -2.41 15.52 13.65
C GLY A 131 -3.57 14.61 13.23
N CYS A 132 -3.33 13.30 13.24
CA CYS A 132 -4.33 12.28 12.92
C CYS A 132 -4.98 11.81 14.22
N SER A 133 -6.30 11.91 14.33
CA SER A 133 -7.03 11.22 15.41
C SER A 133 -6.89 9.71 15.22
N ASP A 134 -6.80 8.96 16.31
CA ASP A 134 -7.11 7.54 16.24
C ASP A 134 -8.62 7.44 15.99
N ALA A 135 -8.99 6.84 14.86
CA ALA A 135 -10.38 6.60 14.49
C ALA A 135 -10.95 5.44 15.30
#